data_AF-A0A8C6RKJ5-F1
#
_entry.id   AF-A0A8C6RKJ5-F1
#
_cell.length_a   1.000
_cell.length_b   1.000
_cell.length_c   1.000
_cell.angle_alpha   90.00
_cell.angle_beta   90.00
_cell.angle_gamma   90.00
#
_symmetry.space_group_name_H-M   'P 1'
#
loop_
_entity.id
_entity.type
_entity.pdbx_description
1 polymer ?
#
loop_
_entity_poly.entity_id
_entity_poly.type
_entity_poly.pdbx_seq_one_letter_code
_entity_poly.pdbx_strand_id
1 'polypeptide(L)'
;MTLGESLHDDLYDEKVDEEAEEKMLEKYKQERLEEMFPDEMDTPRDVAARIRFQKYRGLKSFRTSPWDPKENLPRDYARIFQFQNFINTRKRIFKEIEETEAEGVEVGWYVTLHISDVPVSVVEYFRQGAPLIAFSLLPYEQKMSVLNMVVSRNPGNTEPVKAKEELIFHCGFRRFRASPLFSQHTVADKHKFQRFLTPDAALVVTVFAPITFPPASVLLFQQKSNGMHSLIATGHLLSVDPDRMVIKRVVLSGHPFKIFTKMAVVRYMFFNREDVMWFKPVELRTKWGRRGHIKEPLGTHGHMKCSFDGKLKSQDTVLMNLYKRVFPKWTYDPYVPEPVTWVKSEISSTVSEVDME
;
A
#
# COMPACT_ATOMS: atom_id res chain seq x y z
N MET A 1 31.99 45.04 7.17
CA MET A 1 31.19 44.16 8.03
C MET A 1 29.95 43.78 7.24
N THR A 2 29.91 42.54 6.74
CA THR A 2 28.76 41.97 6.05
C THR A 2 27.65 41.76 7.07
N LEU A 3 26.54 42.49 6.91
CA LEU A 3 25.33 42.33 7.71
C LEU A 3 24.80 40.90 7.50
N GLY A 4 24.63 40.18 8.60
CA GLY A 4 24.21 38.79 8.62
C GLY A 4 22.77 38.60 8.11
N GLU A 5 22.53 37.41 7.56
CA GLU A 5 21.26 36.87 7.07
C GLU A 5 20.24 36.62 8.21
N SER A 6 20.00 37.60 9.09
CA SER A 6 19.07 37.47 10.22
C SER A 6 17.75 38.20 10.01
N LEU A 7 17.45 38.64 8.79
CA LEU A 7 16.23 39.39 8.45
C LEU A 7 15.19 38.55 7.69
N HIS A 8 15.36 37.23 7.63
CA HIS A 8 14.45 36.34 6.91
C HIS A 8 13.67 35.35 7.80
N ASP A 9 13.77 35.47 9.13
CA ASP A 9 13.03 34.63 10.09
C ASP A 9 11.57 35.07 10.26
N ASP A 10 11.26 36.37 10.21
CA ASP A 10 9.90 36.89 10.46
C ASP A 10 8.86 36.44 9.41
N LEU A 11 9.30 35.97 8.23
CA LEU A 11 8.45 35.46 7.15
C LEU A 11 8.39 33.92 7.10
N TYR A 12 9.06 33.23 8.02
CA TYR A 12 9.08 31.78 8.11
C TYR A 12 7.72 31.26 8.60
N ASP A 13 7.22 31.83 9.69
CA ASP A 13 5.96 31.44 10.33
C ASP A 13 4.74 31.70 9.42
N GLU A 14 4.78 32.72 8.55
CA GLU A 14 3.69 33.01 7.60
C GLU A 14 3.59 32.01 6.43
N LYS A 15 4.65 31.23 6.17
CA LYS A 15 4.71 30.26 5.06
C LYS A 15 4.59 28.80 5.51
N VAL A 16 4.70 28.55 6.81
CA VAL A 16 4.59 27.20 7.38
C VAL A 16 3.12 26.89 7.62
N ASP A 17 2.61 25.87 6.90
CA ASP A 17 1.31 25.29 7.21
C ASP A 17 1.48 24.35 8.41
N GLU A 18 1.27 24.89 9.61
CA GLU A 18 1.39 24.17 10.88
C GLU A 18 0.62 22.84 10.88
N GLU A 19 -0.58 22.81 10.28
CA GLU A 19 -1.36 21.57 10.20
C GLU A 19 -0.70 20.51 9.30
N ALA A 20 -0.08 20.94 8.20
CA ALA A 20 0.63 20.04 7.30
C ALA A 20 1.88 19.47 7.98
N GLU A 21 2.60 20.29 8.75
CA GLU A 21 3.75 19.84 9.54
C GLU A 21 3.35 18.86 10.64
N GLU A 22 2.28 19.14 11.39
CA GLU A 22 1.76 18.22 12.39
C GLU A 22 1.38 16.87 11.78
N LYS A 23 0.65 16.87 10.65
CA LYS A 23 0.28 15.64 9.93
C LYS A 23 1.51 14.87 9.45
N MET A 24 2.55 15.56 9.00
CA MET A 24 3.82 14.93 8.61
C MET A 24 4.56 14.35 9.81
N LEU A 25 4.62 15.07 10.94
CA LEU A 25 5.23 14.58 12.18
C LEU A 25 4.51 13.34 12.71
N GLU A 26 3.18 13.33 12.69
CA GLU A 26 2.38 12.14 13.02
C GLU A 26 2.70 10.96 12.08
N LYS A 27 2.92 11.24 10.79
CA LYS A 27 3.27 10.23 9.81
C LYS A 27 4.64 9.61 10.09
N TYR A 28 5.64 10.42 10.44
CA TYR A 28 6.95 9.94 10.89
C TYR A 28 6.85 9.10 12.17
N LYS A 29 6.06 9.53 13.16
CA LYS A 29 5.80 8.75 14.37
C LYS A 29 5.14 7.40 14.04
N GLN A 30 4.17 7.39 13.13
CA GLN A 30 3.49 6.16 12.69
C GLN A 30 4.41 5.20 11.93
N GLU A 31 5.29 5.70 11.08
CA GLU A 31 6.26 4.86 10.35
C GLU A 31 7.24 4.20 11.35
N ARG A 32 7.85 4.98 12.25
CA ARG A 32 8.74 4.45 13.31
C ARG A 32 8.04 3.43 14.22
N LEU A 33 6.78 3.68 14.59
CA LEU A 33 6.00 2.74 15.39
C LEU A 33 5.72 1.44 14.62
N GLU A 34 5.42 1.51 13.33
CA GLU A 34 5.17 0.33 12.50
C GLU A 34 6.45 -0.49 12.26
N GLU A 35 7.62 0.16 12.20
CA GLU A 35 8.93 -0.50 12.13
C GLU A 35 9.26 -1.25 13.43
N MET A 36 9.10 -0.60 14.59
CA MET A 36 9.34 -1.21 15.89
C MET A 36 8.30 -2.28 16.25
N PHE A 37 7.02 -2.04 15.93
CA PHE A 37 5.86 -2.84 16.33
C PHE A 37 4.97 -3.18 15.12
N PRO A 38 5.38 -4.16 14.29
CA PRO A 38 4.74 -4.41 12.99
C PRO A 38 3.30 -4.92 13.13
N ASP A 39 2.37 -4.18 12.53
CA ASP A 39 0.92 -4.39 12.53
C ASP A 39 0.27 -4.41 13.92
N GLU A 40 0.96 -4.00 14.99
CA GLU A 40 0.38 -3.94 16.33
C GLU A 40 -0.73 -2.87 16.39
N MET A 41 -1.82 -3.19 17.06
CA MET A 41 -2.90 -2.26 17.36
C MET A 41 -3.46 -2.53 18.74
N ASP A 42 -3.70 -1.45 19.47
CA ASP A 42 -4.44 -1.50 20.72
C ASP A 42 -5.90 -1.85 20.47
N THR A 43 -6.45 -2.68 21.35
CA THR A 43 -7.89 -2.98 21.33
C THR A 43 -8.66 -1.78 21.89
N PRO A 44 -9.69 -1.29 21.17
CA PRO A 44 -10.49 -0.19 21.67
C PRO A 44 -11.27 -0.63 22.91
N ARG A 45 -11.40 0.26 23.90
CA ARG A 45 -12.22 0.03 25.10
C ARG A 45 -13.69 0.35 24.86
N ASP A 46 -13.95 1.34 24.01
CA ASP A 46 -15.31 1.87 23.80
C ASP A 46 -16.16 0.97 22.89
N VAL A 47 -15.52 0.16 22.06
CA VAL A 47 -16.19 -0.72 21.08
C VAL A 47 -15.74 -2.16 21.30
N ALA A 48 -16.70 -3.09 21.38
CA ALA A 48 -16.39 -4.52 21.49
C ALA A 48 -15.46 -4.99 20.36
N ALA A 49 -14.41 -5.73 20.69
CA ALA A 49 -13.38 -6.13 19.75
C ALA A 49 -13.95 -7.00 18.63
N ARG A 50 -14.95 -7.85 18.91
CA ARG A 50 -15.63 -8.64 17.87
C ARG A 50 -16.30 -7.77 16.81
N ILE A 51 -16.88 -6.63 17.21
CA ILE A 51 -17.54 -5.69 16.29
C ILE A 51 -16.47 -4.94 15.49
N ARG A 52 -15.44 -4.42 16.16
CA ARG A 52 -14.32 -3.70 15.51
C ARG A 52 -13.60 -4.57 14.47
N PHE A 53 -13.40 -5.85 14.79
CA PHE A 53 -12.67 -6.80 13.96
C PHE A 53 -13.58 -7.85 13.30
N GLN A 54 -14.87 -7.55 13.09
CA GLN A 54 -15.87 -8.49 12.56
C GLN A 54 -15.47 -9.12 11.22
N LYS A 55 -14.78 -8.35 10.36
CA LYS A 55 -14.33 -8.79 9.03
C LYS A 55 -12.99 -9.55 9.05
N TYR A 56 -12.40 -9.74 10.23
CA TYR A 56 -11.13 -10.43 10.39
C TYR A 56 -11.33 -11.88 10.78
N ARG A 57 -10.39 -12.74 10.39
CA ARG A 57 -10.32 -14.15 10.81
C ARG A 57 -8.92 -14.50 11.29
N GLY A 58 -8.83 -15.47 12.19
CA GLY A 58 -7.56 -16.10 12.53
C GLY A 58 -7.12 -17.06 11.42
N LEU A 59 -5.81 -17.13 11.17
CA LEU A 59 -5.21 -18.16 10.32
C LEU A 59 -4.17 -18.91 11.13
N LYS A 60 -4.15 -20.24 11.02
CA LYS A 60 -3.11 -21.08 11.64
C LYS A 60 -1.74 -20.80 11.03
N SER A 61 -1.70 -20.61 9.71
CA SER A 61 -0.49 -20.27 8.98
C SER A 61 -0.83 -19.38 7.80
N PHE A 62 -0.18 -18.22 7.74
CA PHE A 62 -0.36 -17.31 6.62
C PHE A 62 0.00 -17.97 5.27
N ARG A 63 1.02 -18.85 5.27
CA ARG A 63 1.50 -19.52 4.06
C ARG A 63 0.58 -20.65 3.62
N THR A 64 0.16 -21.53 4.54
CA THR A 64 -0.52 -22.79 4.18
C THR A 64 -2.03 -22.78 4.34
N SER A 65 -2.61 -21.94 5.21
CA SER A 65 -4.07 -21.90 5.37
C SER A 65 -4.74 -21.36 4.10
N PRO A 66 -5.74 -22.04 3.53
CA PRO A 66 -6.37 -21.61 2.27
C PRO A 66 -7.14 -20.29 2.47
N TRP A 67 -7.24 -19.52 1.39
CA TRP A 67 -8.09 -18.33 1.31
C TRP A 67 -8.66 -18.27 -0.10
N ASP A 68 -9.99 -18.15 -0.23
CA ASP A 68 -10.64 -18.13 -1.54
C ASP A 68 -10.52 -16.73 -2.19
N PRO A 69 -9.93 -16.62 -3.40
CA PRO A 69 -9.84 -15.37 -4.16
C PRO A 69 -11.18 -14.80 -4.61
N LYS A 70 -12.29 -15.55 -4.56
CA LYS A 70 -13.62 -15.07 -4.95
C LYS A 70 -14.52 -14.75 -3.75
N GLU A 71 -14.00 -14.87 -2.53
CA GLU A 71 -14.74 -14.55 -1.32
C GLU A 71 -14.83 -13.03 -1.06
N ASN A 72 -16.03 -12.54 -0.68
CA ASN A 72 -16.28 -11.16 -0.25
C ASN A 72 -15.77 -10.07 -1.20
N LEU A 73 -15.92 -10.29 -2.51
CA LEU A 73 -15.51 -9.31 -3.52
C LEU A 73 -16.34 -8.01 -3.42
N PRO A 74 -15.70 -6.83 -3.54
CA PRO A 74 -16.41 -5.56 -3.55
C PRO A 74 -17.14 -5.36 -4.90
N ARG A 75 -18.12 -4.46 -4.94
CA ARG A 75 -18.87 -4.13 -6.17
C ARG A 75 -17.97 -3.69 -7.31
N ASP A 76 -16.85 -3.03 -7.00
CA ASP A 76 -15.87 -2.59 -8.00
C ASP A 76 -15.27 -3.74 -8.81
N TYR A 77 -15.18 -4.95 -8.23
CA TYR A 77 -14.68 -6.13 -8.94
C TYR A 77 -15.66 -6.65 -10.01
N ALA A 78 -16.93 -6.23 -9.99
CA ALA A 78 -17.86 -6.54 -11.08
C ALA A 78 -17.65 -5.65 -12.32
N ARG A 79 -16.93 -4.53 -12.18
CA ARG A 79 -16.69 -3.54 -13.25
C ARG A 79 -15.39 -3.79 -14.01
N ILE A 80 -14.51 -4.63 -13.48
CA ILE A 80 -13.20 -4.90 -14.07
C ILE A 80 -13.25 -6.07 -15.04
N PHE A 81 -12.32 -6.07 -15.99
CA PHE A 81 -12.07 -7.18 -16.88
C PHE A 81 -11.03 -8.12 -16.29
N GLN A 82 -11.35 -9.42 -16.30
CA GLN A 82 -10.44 -10.47 -15.86
C GLN A 82 -10.09 -11.38 -17.05
N PHE A 83 -8.80 -11.66 -17.20
CA PHE A 83 -8.34 -12.68 -18.15
C PHE A 83 -8.50 -14.07 -17.55
N GLN A 84 -8.95 -15.03 -18.36
CA GLN A 84 -8.90 -16.44 -17.98
C GLN A 84 -7.45 -16.92 -17.87
N ASN A 85 -6.61 -16.54 -18.84
CA ASN A 85 -5.17 -16.77 -18.79
C ASN A 85 -4.44 -15.58 -19.42
N PHE A 86 -3.88 -14.72 -18.56
CA PHE A 86 -3.22 -13.48 -18.97
C PHE A 86 -2.00 -13.74 -19.85
N ILE A 87 -1.15 -14.71 -19.47
CA ILE A 87 0.12 -15.00 -20.17
C ILE A 87 -0.15 -15.51 -21.59
N ASN A 88 -1.12 -16.41 -21.75
CA ASN A 88 -1.47 -16.95 -23.07
C ASN A 88 -2.11 -15.88 -23.95
N THR A 89 -3.01 -15.06 -23.38
CA THR A 89 -3.64 -13.96 -24.13
C THR A 89 -2.60 -12.94 -24.61
N ARG A 90 -1.64 -12.57 -23.74
CA ARG A 90 -0.53 -11.68 -24.11
C ARG A 90 0.31 -12.27 -25.24
N LYS A 91 0.74 -13.53 -25.13
CA LYS A 91 1.55 -14.20 -26.16
C LYS A 91 0.82 -14.24 -27.50
N ARG A 92 -0.48 -14.53 -27.49
CA ARG A 92 -1.31 -14.54 -28.69
C ARG A 92 -1.36 -13.16 -29.34
N ILE A 93 -1.66 -12.11 -28.57
CA ILE A 93 -1.72 -10.73 -29.09
C ILE A 93 -0.40 -10.30 -29.71
N PHE A 94 0.73 -10.55 -29.03
CA PHE A 94 2.04 -10.18 -29.58
C PHE A 94 2.37 -10.95 -30.86
N LYS A 95 2.05 -12.26 -30.90
CA LYS A 95 2.24 -13.08 -32.11
C LYS A 95 1.37 -12.59 -33.27
N GLU A 96 0.10 -12.27 -33.00
CA GLU A 96 -0.83 -11.74 -34.01
C GLU A 96 -0.30 -10.42 -34.59
N ILE A 97 0.27 -9.53 -33.78
CA ILE A 97 0.83 -8.25 -34.25
C ILE A 97 2.10 -8.42 -35.07
N GLU A 98 2.95 -9.39 -34.71
CA GLU A 98 4.21 -9.66 -35.42
C GLU A 98 3.98 -10.38 -36.75
N GLU A 99 3.01 -11.29 -36.81
CA GLU A 99 2.71 -12.08 -38.02
C GLU A 99 1.73 -11.38 -38.97
N THR A 100 0.87 -10.50 -38.46
CA THR A 100 -0.08 -9.77 -39.30
C THR A 100 0.62 -8.56 -39.90
N GLU A 101 1.03 -8.67 -41.16
CA GLU A 101 1.24 -7.49 -42.02
C GLU A 101 -0.11 -6.80 -42.21
N ALA A 102 -0.48 -5.94 -41.25
CA ALA A 102 -1.72 -5.20 -41.32
C ALA A 102 -1.67 -4.26 -42.53
N GLU A 103 -2.75 -4.22 -43.32
CA GLU A 103 -3.00 -3.23 -44.38
C GLU A 103 -3.15 -1.82 -43.76
N GLY A 104 -2.05 -1.26 -43.28
CA GLY A 104 -2.01 -0.03 -42.51
C GLY A 104 -0.82 0.85 -42.88
N VAL A 105 -0.64 1.90 -42.08
CA VAL A 105 0.49 2.83 -42.22
C VAL A 105 1.77 2.14 -41.75
N GLU A 106 2.79 2.13 -42.61
CA GLU A 106 4.11 1.60 -42.28
C GLU A 106 4.97 2.59 -41.48
N VAL A 107 5.99 2.07 -40.80
CA VAL A 107 6.93 2.86 -40.01
C VAL A 107 7.72 3.80 -40.91
N GLY A 108 7.80 5.08 -40.54
CA GLY A 108 8.58 6.11 -41.25
C GLY A 108 7.76 7.02 -42.15
N TRP A 109 6.46 6.74 -42.35
CA TRP A 109 5.59 7.56 -43.17
C TRP A 109 5.13 8.82 -42.41
N TYR A 110 5.08 9.96 -43.11
CA TYR A 110 4.45 11.17 -42.60
C TYR A 110 2.94 11.06 -42.78
N VAL A 111 2.19 11.04 -41.68
CA VAL A 111 0.74 10.87 -41.71
C VAL A 111 0.01 11.96 -40.94
N THR A 112 -1.24 12.21 -41.34
CA THR A 112 -2.17 13.07 -40.62
C THR A 112 -3.25 12.19 -40.01
N LEU A 113 -3.40 12.24 -38.68
CA LEU A 113 -4.40 11.47 -37.95
C LEU A 113 -5.64 12.33 -37.71
N HIS A 114 -6.80 11.85 -38.15
CA HIS A 114 -8.09 12.47 -37.87
C HIS A 114 -8.75 11.73 -36.70
N ILE A 115 -8.74 12.34 -35.51
CA ILE A 115 -9.25 11.74 -34.27
C ILE A 115 -10.57 12.42 -33.90
N SER A 116 -11.59 11.63 -33.56
CA SER A 116 -12.88 12.13 -33.08
C SER A 116 -12.82 12.57 -31.61
N ASP A 117 -13.65 13.55 -31.25
CA ASP A 117 -13.93 13.95 -29.85
C ASP A 117 -12.70 14.34 -29.02
N VAL A 118 -11.76 15.09 -29.61
CA VAL A 118 -10.57 15.61 -28.90
C VAL A 118 -10.91 16.94 -28.20
N PRO A 119 -10.66 17.09 -26.89
CA PRO A 119 -10.87 18.36 -26.18
C PRO A 119 -9.98 19.49 -26.72
N VAL A 120 -10.52 20.72 -26.73
CA VAL A 120 -9.80 21.92 -27.20
C VAL A 120 -8.54 22.20 -26.38
N SER A 121 -8.55 21.86 -25.09
CA SER A 121 -7.40 22.03 -24.19
C SER A 121 -6.14 21.35 -24.71
N VAL A 122 -6.24 20.21 -25.41
CA VAL A 122 -5.09 19.50 -25.99
C VAL A 122 -4.35 20.37 -27.02
N VAL A 123 -5.09 21.11 -27.83
CA VAL A 123 -4.53 22.03 -28.84
C VAL A 123 -3.91 23.26 -28.18
N GLU A 124 -4.52 23.76 -27.10
CA GLU A 124 -3.99 24.88 -26.33
C GLU A 124 -2.64 24.53 -25.68
N TYR A 125 -2.54 23.36 -25.04
CA TYR A 125 -1.28 22.87 -24.50
C TYR A 125 -0.19 22.68 -25.56
N PHE A 126 -0.56 22.14 -26.72
CA PHE A 126 0.38 22.00 -27.84
C PHE A 126 0.90 23.34 -28.34
N ARG A 127 0.03 24.36 -28.45
CA ARG A 127 0.42 25.72 -28.84
C ARG A 127 1.35 26.39 -27.82
N GLN A 128 1.24 26.03 -26.54
CA GLN A 128 2.14 26.49 -25.48
C GLN A 128 3.53 25.81 -25.52
N GLY A 129 3.72 24.82 -26.41
CA GLY A 129 5.00 24.14 -26.63
C GLY A 129 5.09 22.74 -26.02
N ALA A 130 4.01 22.22 -25.43
CA ALA A 130 4.00 20.84 -24.92
C ALA A 130 3.98 19.83 -26.07
N PRO A 131 4.82 18.79 -26.06
CA PRO A 131 4.81 17.78 -27.12
C PRO A 131 3.57 16.88 -27.02
N LEU A 132 2.99 16.57 -28.18
CA LEU A 132 1.92 15.57 -28.29
C LEU A 132 2.50 14.25 -28.81
N ILE A 133 2.33 13.20 -28.02
CA ILE A 133 2.66 11.83 -28.40
C ILE A 133 1.40 10.98 -28.36
N ALA A 134 1.22 10.14 -29.38
CA ALA A 134 0.10 9.21 -29.47
C ALA A 134 0.65 7.81 -29.75
N PHE A 135 0.00 6.78 -29.20
CA PHE A 135 0.33 5.39 -29.44
C PHE A 135 -0.95 4.59 -29.66
N SER A 136 -0.88 3.59 -30.54
CA SER A 136 -2.00 2.69 -30.79
C SER A 136 -2.15 1.72 -29.62
N LEU A 137 -3.39 1.56 -29.13
CA LEU A 137 -3.67 0.64 -28.03
C LEU A 137 -3.76 -0.80 -28.52
N LEU A 138 -3.24 -1.72 -27.71
CA LEU A 138 -3.39 -3.14 -27.99
C LEU A 138 -4.81 -3.62 -27.63
N PRO A 139 -5.27 -4.75 -28.20
CA PRO A 139 -6.55 -5.35 -27.83
C PRO A 139 -6.69 -5.48 -26.31
N TYR A 140 -7.83 -5.05 -25.77
CA TYR A 140 -8.18 -5.05 -24.34
C TYR A 140 -7.53 -3.96 -23.47
N GLU A 141 -6.56 -3.17 -23.96
CA GLU A 141 -5.91 -2.13 -23.15
C GLU A 141 -6.82 -0.96 -22.76
N GLN A 142 -7.95 -0.80 -23.45
CA GLN A 142 -8.98 0.17 -23.07
C GLN A 142 -9.79 -0.26 -21.83
N LYS A 143 -9.76 -1.55 -21.47
CA LYS A 143 -10.54 -2.08 -20.34
C LYS A 143 -9.82 -1.85 -19.02
N MET A 144 -10.58 -1.72 -17.94
CA MET A 144 -10.05 -1.58 -16.58
C MET A 144 -9.79 -2.95 -15.95
N SER A 145 -8.68 -3.09 -15.20
CA SER A 145 -8.41 -4.26 -14.38
C SER A 145 -7.63 -3.88 -13.11
N VAL A 146 -7.13 -4.88 -12.40
CA VAL A 146 -6.24 -4.71 -11.25
C VAL A 146 -4.81 -4.93 -11.72
N LEU A 147 -4.03 -3.86 -11.74
CA LEU A 147 -2.62 -3.90 -12.11
C LEU A 147 -1.78 -4.12 -10.86
N ASN A 148 -0.78 -4.99 -10.99
CA ASN A 148 0.24 -5.27 -9.99
C ASN A 148 1.60 -4.82 -10.54
N MET A 149 2.28 -3.96 -9.80
CA MET A 149 3.55 -3.34 -10.20
C MET A 149 4.58 -3.60 -9.10
N VAL A 150 5.78 -4.03 -9.45
CA VAL A 150 6.88 -4.18 -8.49
C VAL A 150 7.67 -2.88 -8.50
N VAL A 151 7.82 -2.26 -7.33
CA VAL A 151 8.54 -1.00 -7.18
C VAL A 151 9.53 -1.07 -6.02
N SER A 152 10.65 -0.39 -6.17
CA SER A 152 11.62 -0.09 -5.14
C SER A 152 11.57 1.41 -4.81
N ARG A 153 11.64 1.75 -3.53
CA ARG A 153 11.69 3.14 -3.09
C ARG A 153 12.96 3.81 -3.62
N ASN A 154 12.81 5.04 -4.10
CA ASN A 154 13.92 5.85 -4.54
C ASN A 154 14.70 6.36 -3.31
N PRO A 155 16.03 6.13 -3.19
CA PRO A 155 16.82 6.60 -2.05
C PRO A 155 16.82 8.13 -1.89
N GLY A 156 16.55 8.88 -2.97
CA GLY A 156 16.48 10.33 -2.93
C GLY A 156 15.28 10.91 -2.18
N ASN A 157 14.27 10.11 -1.82
CA ASN A 157 13.11 10.57 -1.04
C ASN A 157 12.92 9.77 0.26
N THR A 158 13.20 10.42 1.38
CA THR A 158 13.07 9.90 2.75
C THR A 158 11.71 10.18 3.38
N GLU A 159 10.80 10.89 2.70
CA GLU A 159 9.45 11.16 3.20
C GLU A 159 8.65 9.86 3.32
N PRO A 160 8.00 9.59 4.46
CA PRO A 160 7.15 8.42 4.61
C PRO A 160 6.02 8.46 3.58
N VAL A 161 5.74 7.34 2.92
CA VAL A 161 4.61 7.20 1.99
C VAL A 161 3.67 6.12 2.50
N LYS A 162 2.43 6.50 2.82
CA LYS A 162 1.45 5.59 3.42
C LYS A 162 0.62 4.93 2.32
N ALA A 163 0.26 3.68 2.53
CA ALA A 163 -0.65 2.98 1.64
C ALA A 163 -2.01 3.69 1.59
N LYS A 164 -2.63 3.71 0.41
CA LYS A 164 -3.89 4.41 0.07
C LYS A 164 -3.80 5.93 -0.02
N GLU A 165 -2.61 6.52 0.08
CA GLU A 165 -2.41 7.90 -0.37
C GLU A 165 -2.51 7.97 -1.89
N GLU A 166 -2.96 9.10 -2.41
CA GLU A 166 -3.00 9.34 -3.85
C GLU A 166 -1.59 9.56 -4.37
N LEU A 167 -1.22 8.80 -5.40
CA LEU A 167 0.07 8.87 -6.06
C LEU A 167 -0.15 9.06 -7.55
N ILE A 168 0.82 9.70 -8.19
CA ILE A 168 0.87 9.87 -9.64
C ILE A 168 1.65 8.70 -10.21
N PHE A 169 1.02 7.98 -11.13
CA PHE A 169 1.57 6.81 -11.81
C PHE A 169 1.99 7.20 -13.21
N HIS A 170 3.22 6.88 -13.58
CA HIS A 170 3.62 6.74 -14.97
C HIS A 170 3.81 5.25 -15.23
N CYS A 171 2.90 4.63 -15.98
CA CYS A 171 2.93 3.21 -16.29
C CYS A 171 3.03 3.03 -17.81
N GLY A 172 4.24 2.78 -18.31
CA GLY A 172 4.56 2.88 -19.73
C GLY A 172 4.27 4.29 -20.24
N PHE A 173 3.42 4.41 -21.26
CA PHE A 173 3.01 5.70 -21.83
C PHE A 173 1.83 6.37 -21.10
N ARG A 174 1.23 5.70 -20.10
CA ARG A 174 0.04 6.22 -19.40
C ARG A 174 0.44 7.00 -18.15
N ARG A 175 -0.23 8.15 -17.94
CA ARG A 175 -0.14 8.97 -16.73
C ARG A 175 -1.53 9.01 -16.07
N PHE A 176 -1.59 8.81 -14.76
CA PHE A 176 -2.85 8.88 -14.01
C PHE A 176 -2.60 9.02 -12.51
N ARG A 177 -3.62 9.39 -11.75
CA ARG A 177 -3.61 9.42 -10.29
C ARG A 177 -4.43 8.25 -9.75
N ALA A 178 -3.94 7.64 -8.68
CA ALA A 178 -4.67 6.58 -7.99
C ALA A 178 -4.12 6.32 -6.58
N SER A 179 -4.91 5.62 -5.76
CA SER A 179 -4.53 5.25 -4.38
C SER A 179 -4.22 3.77 -4.28
N PRO A 180 -2.94 3.36 -4.26
CA PRO A 180 -2.59 1.95 -4.27
C PRO A 180 -2.61 1.29 -2.90
N LEU A 181 -2.59 -0.04 -2.93
CA LEU A 181 -2.17 -0.87 -1.81
C LEU A 181 -0.72 -1.31 -1.98
N PHE A 182 0.05 -1.28 -0.89
CA PHE A 182 1.39 -1.88 -0.85
C PHE A 182 1.32 -3.28 -0.26
N SER A 183 2.09 -4.20 -0.82
CA SER A 183 2.14 -5.58 -0.37
C SER A 183 3.51 -6.20 -0.59
N GLN A 184 3.83 -7.24 0.17
CA GLN A 184 5.11 -7.95 0.01
C GLN A 184 5.20 -8.65 -1.35
N HIS A 185 6.39 -8.60 -1.95
CA HIS A 185 6.70 -9.37 -3.14
C HIS A 185 7.07 -10.82 -2.75
N THR A 186 6.08 -11.72 -2.82
CA THR A 186 6.25 -13.14 -2.51
C THR A 186 5.66 -14.00 -3.63
N VAL A 187 6.03 -15.28 -3.69
CA VAL A 187 5.50 -16.25 -4.67
C VAL A 187 4.17 -16.89 -4.22
N ALA A 188 3.84 -16.80 -2.92
CA ALA A 188 2.59 -17.35 -2.38
C ALA A 188 1.35 -16.52 -2.75
N ASP A 189 0.17 -17.14 -2.76
CA ASP A 189 -1.10 -16.51 -3.18
C ASP A 189 -1.59 -15.37 -2.26
N LYS A 190 -1.20 -15.41 -0.99
CA LYS A 190 -1.53 -14.37 0.01
C LYS A 190 -0.32 -13.48 0.20
N HIS A 191 -0.52 -12.18 0.02
CA HIS A 191 0.52 -11.18 0.17
C HIS A 191 0.21 -10.29 1.37
N LYS A 192 1.15 -10.16 2.31
CA LYS A 192 0.98 -9.30 3.47
C LYS A 192 0.92 -7.85 3.01
N PHE A 193 -0.12 -7.14 3.41
CA PHE A 193 -0.24 -5.69 3.25
C PHE A 193 0.87 -4.98 4.02
N GLN A 194 1.46 -3.95 3.41
CA GLN A 194 2.40 -3.03 4.07
C GLN A 194 1.73 -1.67 4.21
N ARG A 195 1.88 -1.05 5.39
CA ARG A 195 1.27 0.26 5.66
C ARG A 195 2.06 1.41 5.08
N PHE A 196 3.37 1.25 4.97
CA PHE A 196 4.30 2.23 4.44
C PHE A 196 5.16 1.61 3.35
N LEU A 197 5.70 2.46 2.48
CA LEU A 197 6.68 2.09 1.48
C LEU A 197 8.07 2.00 2.15
N THR A 198 8.54 0.79 2.42
CA THR A 198 9.84 0.55 3.06
C THR A 198 11.00 0.77 2.10
N PRO A 199 12.15 1.30 2.56
CA PRO A 199 13.34 1.49 1.72
C PRO A 199 14.05 0.18 1.34
N ASP A 200 14.03 -0.83 2.23
CA ASP A 200 14.92 -1.99 2.14
C ASP A 200 14.48 -3.08 1.15
N ALA A 201 13.22 -3.05 0.71
CA ALA A 201 12.62 -4.15 -0.03
C ALA A 201 11.75 -3.67 -1.17
N ALA A 202 11.80 -4.40 -2.28
CA ALA A 202 10.84 -4.24 -3.37
C ALA A 202 9.44 -4.64 -2.91
N LEU A 203 8.47 -3.77 -3.17
CA LEU A 203 7.06 -3.94 -2.80
C LEU A 203 6.21 -4.05 -4.06
N VAL A 204 5.09 -4.73 -3.93
CA VAL A 204 4.07 -4.79 -4.98
C VAL A 204 2.97 -3.80 -4.69
N VAL A 205 2.76 -2.92 -5.66
CA VAL A 205 1.74 -1.88 -5.69
C VAL A 205 0.56 -2.40 -6.49
N THR A 206 -0.61 -2.47 -5.85
CA THR A 206 -1.84 -2.99 -6.46
C THR A 206 -2.88 -1.87 -6.57
N VAL A 207 -3.40 -1.64 -7.78
CA VAL A 207 -4.33 -0.53 -8.07
C VAL A 207 -5.29 -0.88 -9.20
N PHE A 208 -6.44 -0.20 -9.26
CA PHE A 208 -7.31 -0.23 -10.43
C PHE A 208 -6.78 0.73 -11.50
N ALA A 209 -6.51 0.21 -12.69
CA ALA A 209 -6.02 1.00 -13.82
C ALA A 209 -6.38 0.31 -15.15
N PRO A 210 -6.32 1.05 -16.28
CA PRO A 210 -6.44 0.45 -17.60
C PRO A 210 -5.37 -0.61 -17.81
N ILE A 211 -5.74 -1.69 -18.50
CA ILE A 211 -4.84 -2.80 -18.79
C ILE A 211 -3.69 -2.29 -19.66
N THR A 212 -2.47 -2.65 -19.30
CA THR A 212 -1.26 -2.46 -20.11
C THR A 212 -0.53 -3.79 -20.13
N PHE A 213 -0.02 -4.23 -21.28
CA PHE A 213 0.72 -5.49 -21.34
C PHE A 213 2.19 -5.30 -20.90
N PRO A 214 2.74 -6.13 -20.00
CA PRO A 214 4.16 -6.11 -19.68
C PRO A 214 5.02 -6.59 -20.86
N PRO A 215 6.25 -6.07 -21.02
CA PRO A 215 6.97 -5.22 -20.08
C PRO A 215 6.60 -3.73 -20.19
N ALA A 216 6.41 -3.07 -19.04
CA ALA A 216 6.21 -1.63 -18.97
C ALA A 216 6.92 -1.08 -17.73
N SER A 217 7.71 -0.02 -17.88
CA SER A 217 8.34 0.66 -16.75
C SER A 217 7.31 1.45 -15.96
N VAL A 218 7.49 1.49 -14.64
CA VAL A 218 6.59 2.18 -13.71
C VAL A 218 7.37 3.17 -12.87
N LEU A 219 6.90 4.42 -12.82
CA LEU A 219 7.39 5.43 -11.91
C LEU A 219 6.22 5.92 -11.04
N LEU A 220 6.51 6.14 -9.76
CA LEU A 220 5.56 6.70 -8.82
C LEU A 220 6.07 8.06 -8.35
N PHE A 221 5.18 9.05 -8.38
CA PHE A 221 5.44 10.38 -7.88
C PHE A 221 4.42 10.77 -6.82
N GLN A 222 4.86 11.62 -5.90
CA GLN A 222 4.00 12.32 -4.95
C GLN A 222 4.01 13.81 -5.29
N GLN A 223 2.83 14.42 -5.34
CA GLN A 223 2.71 15.86 -5.53
C GLN A 223 2.95 16.57 -4.20
N LYS A 224 3.91 17.51 -4.17
CA LYS A 224 4.14 18.41 -3.04
C LYS A 224 3.16 19.59 -3.10
N SER A 225 3.05 20.34 -2.00
CA SER A 225 2.16 21.50 -1.88
C SER A 225 2.39 22.58 -2.95
N ASN A 226 3.64 22.75 -3.38
CA ASN A 226 4.05 23.68 -4.43
C ASN A 226 3.79 23.17 -5.88
N GLY A 227 3.13 22.03 -6.05
CA GLY A 227 2.88 21.43 -7.37
C GLY A 227 4.08 20.68 -7.96
N MET A 228 5.20 20.57 -7.23
CA MET A 228 6.35 19.80 -7.67
C MET A 228 6.11 18.30 -7.49
N HIS A 229 6.53 17.49 -8.46
CA HIS A 229 6.43 16.03 -8.36
C HIS A 229 7.73 15.45 -7.81
N SER A 230 7.66 14.79 -6.65
CA SER A 230 8.78 14.09 -6.04
C SER A 230 8.77 12.62 -6.43
N LEU A 231 9.88 12.11 -6.99
CA LEU A 231 10.04 10.71 -7.35
C LEU A 231 10.17 9.85 -6.09
N ILE A 232 9.15 9.04 -5.79
CA ILE A 232 9.10 8.19 -4.60
C ILE A 232 9.58 6.76 -4.88
N ALA A 233 9.30 6.22 -6.07
CA ALA A 233 9.61 4.83 -6.38
C ALA A 233 9.77 4.61 -7.88
N THR A 234 10.62 3.65 -8.22
CA THR A 234 10.87 3.18 -9.59
C THR A 234 10.63 1.68 -9.66
N GLY A 235 10.19 1.20 -10.81
CA GLY A 235 9.79 -0.19 -10.93
C GLY A 235 9.31 -0.59 -12.32
N HIS A 236 8.61 -1.70 -12.36
CA HIS A 236 8.04 -2.26 -13.59
C HIS A 236 6.70 -2.95 -13.33
N LEU A 237 5.90 -3.06 -14.38
CA LEU A 237 4.63 -3.76 -14.35
C LEU A 237 4.89 -5.27 -14.26
N LEU A 238 4.32 -5.92 -13.24
CA LEU A 238 4.48 -7.34 -12.98
C LEU A 238 3.42 -8.15 -13.72
N SER A 239 2.15 -7.90 -13.38
CA SER A 239 1.02 -8.66 -13.92
C SER A 239 -0.28 -7.88 -13.82
N VAL A 240 -1.25 -8.28 -14.63
CA VAL A 240 -2.62 -7.79 -14.57
C VAL A 240 -3.48 -8.94 -14.08
N ASP A 241 -3.72 -8.98 -12.77
CA ASP A 241 -4.42 -10.08 -12.11
C ASP A 241 -5.20 -9.58 -10.88
N PRO A 242 -6.54 -9.62 -10.90
CA PRO A 242 -7.37 -9.27 -9.75
C PRO A 242 -7.42 -10.35 -8.66
N ASP A 243 -7.00 -11.58 -8.95
CA ASP A 243 -7.05 -12.69 -8.00
C ASP A 243 -5.88 -12.67 -7.00
N ARG A 244 -4.82 -11.91 -7.29
CA ARG A 244 -3.73 -11.64 -6.35
C ARG A 244 -4.26 -11.00 -5.06
N MET A 245 -4.17 -11.72 -3.94
CA MET A 245 -4.80 -11.30 -2.68
C MET A 245 -3.86 -10.48 -1.80
N VAL A 246 -4.24 -9.25 -1.49
CA VAL A 246 -3.59 -8.43 -0.46
C VAL A 246 -4.31 -8.61 0.88
N ILE A 247 -3.59 -9.09 1.90
CA ILE A 247 -4.13 -9.42 3.21
C ILE A 247 -3.56 -8.48 4.27
N LYS A 248 -4.42 -7.70 4.91
CA LYS A 248 -4.09 -6.86 6.06
C LYS A 248 -4.08 -7.69 7.33
N ARG A 249 -2.93 -7.68 8.02
CA ARG A 249 -2.78 -8.23 9.37
C ARG A 249 -3.06 -7.15 10.41
N VAL A 250 -3.61 -7.55 11.54
CA VAL A 250 -3.66 -6.78 12.78
C VAL A 250 -3.15 -7.71 13.88
N VAL A 251 -2.29 -7.19 14.76
CA VAL A 251 -1.74 -7.92 15.88
C VAL A 251 -2.29 -7.29 17.17
N LEU A 252 -3.10 -8.06 17.90
CA LEU A 252 -3.59 -7.64 19.22
C LEU A 252 -2.59 -8.09 20.28
N SER A 253 -2.17 -7.17 21.14
CA SER A 253 -1.19 -7.42 22.20
C SER A 253 -1.88 -7.67 23.54
N GLY A 254 -1.26 -8.49 24.38
CA GLY A 254 -1.75 -8.83 25.71
C GLY A 254 -0.60 -9.13 26.65
N HIS A 255 -0.78 -8.81 27.92
CA HIS A 255 0.26 -8.97 28.94
C HIS A 255 -0.04 -10.20 29.82
N PRO A 256 0.92 -11.14 30.00
CA PRO A 256 0.76 -12.24 30.93
C PRO A 256 0.82 -11.72 32.38
N PHE A 257 -0.19 -12.02 33.19
CA PHE A 257 -0.29 -11.56 34.58
C PHE A 257 0.04 -12.66 35.59
N LYS A 258 -0.58 -13.84 35.47
CA LYS A 258 -0.26 -15.01 36.31
C LYS A 258 0.30 -16.12 35.45
N ILE A 259 1.51 -16.59 35.74
CA ILE A 259 2.21 -17.57 34.92
C ILE A 259 2.36 -18.88 35.70
N PHE A 260 1.88 -19.96 35.11
CA PHE A 260 2.09 -21.34 35.53
C PHE A 260 2.96 -22.07 34.50
N THR A 261 3.23 -23.36 34.71
CA THR A 261 4.18 -24.12 33.88
C THR A 261 3.82 -24.18 32.39
N LYS A 262 2.54 -24.41 32.05
CA LYS A 262 2.02 -24.45 30.65
C LYS A 262 0.72 -23.65 30.47
N MET A 263 0.42 -22.79 31.43
CA MET A 263 -0.79 -21.99 31.46
C MET A 263 -0.45 -20.59 31.92
N ALA A 264 -1.07 -19.57 31.34
CA ALA A 264 -0.96 -18.21 31.83
C ALA A 264 -2.32 -17.51 31.78
N VAL A 265 -2.55 -16.60 32.73
CA VAL A 265 -3.66 -15.64 32.67
C VAL A 265 -3.16 -14.40 31.94
N VAL A 266 -3.81 -14.04 30.83
CA VAL A 266 -3.49 -12.87 30.02
C VAL A 266 -4.52 -11.77 30.25
N ARG A 267 -4.06 -10.52 30.35
CA ARG A 267 -4.89 -9.31 30.48
C ARG A 267 -4.58 -8.29 29.39
N TYR A 268 -5.44 -7.28 29.25
CA TYR A 268 -5.33 -6.15 28.32
C TYR A 268 -5.41 -6.47 26.82
N MET A 269 -5.52 -7.74 26.42
CA MET A 269 -5.82 -8.09 25.03
C MET A 269 -7.28 -7.78 24.68
N PHE A 270 -8.20 -8.09 25.58
CA PHE A 270 -9.63 -7.79 25.44
C PHE A 270 -10.16 -7.18 26.73
N PHE A 271 -11.30 -6.50 26.63
CA PHE A 271 -11.98 -5.86 27.77
C PHE A 271 -13.34 -6.50 28.07
N ASN A 272 -13.87 -7.32 27.16
CA ASN A 272 -15.16 -8.00 27.31
C ASN A 272 -15.00 -9.53 27.30
N ARG A 273 -15.80 -10.22 28.13
CA ARG A 273 -15.86 -11.70 28.18
C ARG A 273 -16.24 -12.33 26.83
N GLU A 274 -17.21 -11.75 26.15
CA GLU A 274 -17.73 -12.25 24.88
C GLU A 274 -16.70 -12.15 23.73
N ASP A 275 -15.85 -11.11 23.76
CA ASP A 275 -14.78 -10.96 22.78
C ASP A 275 -13.76 -12.11 22.91
N VAL A 276 -13.42 -12.50 24.15
CA VAL A 276 -12.56 -13.67 24.40
C VAL A 276 -13.19 -14.95 23.86
N MET A 277 -14.51 -15.13 24.01
CA MET A 277 -15.21 -16.30 23.47
C MET A 277 -15.21 -16.30 21.94
N TRP A 278 -15.46 -15.15 21.31
CA TRP A 278 -15.45 -14.99 19.86
C TRP A 278 -14.10 -15.34 19.24
N PHE A 279 -13.00 -14.87 19.85
CA PHE A 279 -11.64 -15.12 19.36
C PHE A 279 -10.99 -16.40 19.91
N LYS A 280 -11.72 -17.23 20.67
CA LYS A 280 -11.21 -18.48 21.24
C LYS A 280 -10.57 -19.44 20.21
N PRO A 281 -11.08 -19.59 18.98
CA PRO A 281 -10.46 -20.47 17.98
C PRO A 281 -9.10 -19.99 17.46
N VAL A 282 -8.73 -18.72 17.70
CA VAL A 282 -7.51 -18.12 17.13
C VAL A 282 -6.27 -18.57 17.90
N GLU A 283 -5.21 -18.89 17.18
CA GLU A 283 -3.91 -19.24 17.76
C GLU A 283 -3.21 -17.99 18.32
N LEU A 284 -2.68 -18.13 19.53
CA LEU A 284 -1.85 -17.14 20.19
C LEU A 284 -0.37 -17.46 19.93
N ARG A 285 0.43 -16.41 19.77
CA ARG A 285 1.89 -16.50 19.71
C ARG A 285 2.50 -15.53 20.72
N THR A 286 3.74 -15.73 21.12
CA THR A 286 4.46 -14.74 21.94
C THR A 286 5.65 -14.15 21.20
N LYS A 287 6.16 -12.99 21.65
CA LYS A 287 7.37 -12.38 21.05
C LYS A 287 8.58 -13.31 21.16
N TRP A 288 8.62 -14.14 22.21
CA TRP A 288 9.65 -15.15 22.45
C TRP A 288 9.36 -16.51 21.80
N GLY A 289 8.42 -16.58 20.84
CA GLY A 289 8.21 -17.75 19.98
C GLY A 289 7.35 -18.87 20.56
N ARG A 290 6.72 -18.68 21.74
CA ARG A 290 5.76 -19.66 22.28
C ARG A 290 4.45 -19.62 21.51
N ARG A 291 3.75 -20.75 21.48
CA ARG A 291 2.45 -20.90 20.81
C ARG A 291 1.41 -21.44 21.76
N GLY A 292 0.18 -20.98 21.60
CA GLY A 292 -0.88 -21.31 22.55
C GLY A 292 -2.28 -21.02 22.03
N HIS A 293 -3.26 -21.31 22.87
CA HIS A 293 -4.68 -21.08 22.60
C HIS A 293 -5.40 -20.63 23.88
N ILE A 294 -6.51 -19.93 23.69
CA ILE A 294 -7.40 -19.51 24.77
C ILE A 294 -8.16 -20.74 25.28
N LYS A 295 -8.11 -21.00 26.59
CA LYS A 295 -8.91 -22.05 27.25
C LYS A 295 -10.29 -21.52 27.64
N GLU A 296 -10.29 -20.50 28.50
CA GLU A 296 -11.52 -19.96 29.08
C GLU A 296 -11.38 -18.48 29.46
N PRO A 297 -12.46 -17.69 29.33
CA PRO A 297 -12.50 -16.33 29.86
C PRO A 297 -12.70 -16.31 31.38
N LEU A 298 -12.02 -15.39 32.06
CA LEU A 298 -12.12 -15.15 33.49
C LEU A 298 -12.81 -13.81 33.76
N GLY A 299 -13.85 -13.85 34.60
CA GLY A 299 -14.62 -12.66 34.95
C GLY A 299 -15.30 -12.00 33.75
N THR A 300 -15.52 -10.69 33.86
CA THR A 300 -16.21 -9.83 32.89
C THR A 300 -15.25 -8.94 32.09
N HIS A 301 -14.10 -8.57 32.67
CA HIS A 301 -13.14 -7.59 32.13
C HIS A 301 -12.18 -8.12 31.05
N GLY A 302 -12.53 -9.20 30.34
CA GLY A 302 -11.72 -9.73 29.23
C GLY A 302 -10.41 -10.43 29.63
N HIS A 303 -10.23 -10.78 30.91
CA HIS A 303 -9.15 -11.67 31.33
C HIS A 303 -9.38 -13.09 30.78
N MET A 304 -8.30 -13.82 30.50
CA MET A 304 -8.42 -15.16 29.92
C MET A 304 -7.32 -16.08 30.38
N LYS A 305 -7.65 -17.36 30.61
CA LYS A 305 -6.66 -18.42 30.75
C LYS A 305 -6.26 -18.93 29.38
N CYS A 306 -4.97 -18.99 29.14
CA CYS A 306 -4.38 -19.50 27.91
C CYS A 306 -3.45 -20.66 28.23
N SER A 307 -3.45 -21.69 27.38
CA SER A 307 -2.44 -22.74 27.41
C SER A 307 -1.38 -22.50 26.35
N PHE A 308 -0.14 -22.79 26.69
CA PHE A 308 1.00 -22.67 25.80
C PHE A 308 1.84 -23.96 25.79
N ASP A 309 2.64 -24.11 24.74
CA ASP A 309 3.58 -25.22 24.56
C ASP A 309 4.67 -25.28 25.65
N GLY A 310 5.07 -24.11 26.18
CA GLY A 310 6.05 -23.99 27.27
C GLY A 310 5.73 -22.89 28.28
N LYS A 311 6.61 -22.72 29.27
CA LYS A 311 6.50 -21.69 30.31
C LYS A 311 6.82 -20.30 29.72
N LEU A 312 5.98 -19.31 30.02
CA LEU A 312 6.18 -17.93 29.60
C LEU A 312 7.13 -17.20 30.54
N LYS A 313 7.83 -16.19 30.02
CA LYS A 313 8.56 -15.21 30.83
C LYS A 313 7.60 -14.09 31.27
N SER A 314 7.87 -13.47 32.42
CA SER A 314 7.04 -12.34 32.90
C SER A 314 7.12 -11.11 32.00
N GLN A 315 8.22 -10.93 31.27
CA GLN A 315 8.43 -9.84 30.31
C GLN A 315 7.93 -10.19 28.89
N ASP A 316 7.37 -11.40 28.70
CA ASP A 316 6.88 -11.81 27.39
C ASP A 316 5.56 -11.08 27.07
N THR A 317 5.28 -10.91 25.77
CA THR A 317 4.01 -10.33 25.29
C THR A 317 3.29 -11.37 24.46
N VAL A 318 2.03 -11.61 24.79
CA VAL A 318 1.15 -12.50 24.04
C VAL A 318 0.51 -11.71 22.91
N LEU A 319 0.54 -12.26 21.71
CA LEU A 319 0.08 -11.66 20.48
C LEU A 319 -0.94 -12.55 19.80
N MET A 320 -1.99 -11.94 19.25
CA MET A 320 -2.97 -12.62 18.40
C MET A 320 -2.96 -12.00 17.01
N ASN A 321 -2.78 -12.82 15.98
CA ASN A 321 -2.81 -12.35 14.60
C ASN A 321 -4.20 -12.52 13.99
N LEU A 322 -4.77 -11.42 13.52
CA LEU A 322 -6.02 -11.37 12.79
C LEU A 322 -5.78 -10.90 11.37
N TYR A 323 -6.48 -11.48 10.40
CA TYR A 323 -6.28 -11.22 8.98
C TYR A 323 -7.59 -10.86 8.28
N LYS A 324 -7.53 -9.91 7.36
CA LYS A 324 -8.61 -9.64 6.40
C LYS A 324 -8.05 -9.35 5.02
N ARG A 325 -8.77 -9.73 3.97
CA ARG A 325 -8.47 -9.26 2.62
C ARG A 325 -8.82 -7.78 2.49
N VAL A 326 -7.95 -7.04 1.81
CA VAL A 326 -8.15 -5.62 1.49
C VAL A 326 -8.06 -5.43 -0.02
N PHE A 327 -8.87 -4.52 -0.53
CA PHE A 327 -8.98 -4.19 -1.95
C PHE A 327 -8.57 -2.72 -2.16
N PRO A 328 -7.99 -2.37 -3.32
CA PRO A 328 -7.73 -0.97 -3.65
C PRO A 328 -9.04 -0.19 -3.74
N LYS A 329 -8.97 1.14 -3.61
CA LYS A 329 -10.13 2.00 -3.83
C LYS A 329 -10.20 2.40 -5.31
N TRP A 330 -11.40 2.58 -5.85
CA TRP A 330 -11.57 3.13 -7.19
C TRP A 330 -11.37 4.65 -7.18
N THR A 331 -10.14 5.09 -7.33
CA THR A 331 -9.75 6.52 -7.38
C THR A 331 -8.94 6.84 -8.63
N TYR A 332 -9.14 6.06 -9.70
CA TYR A 332 -8.47 6.28 -10.97
C TYR A 332 -8.95 7.60 -11.59
N ASP A 333 -8.01 8.50 -11.81
CA ASP A 333 -8.22 9.74 -12.55
C ASP A 333 -7.15 9.86 -13.66
N PRO A 334 -7.53 9.91 -14.95
CA PRO A 334 -6.59 10.10 -16.04
C PRO A 334 -5.93 11.49 -16.03
N TYR A 335 -6.54 12.48 -15.38
CA TYR A 335 -5.96 13.82 -15.28
C TYR A 335 -4.84 13.85 -14.24
N VAL A 336 -3.68 14.36 -14.66
CA VAL A 336 -2.52 14.62 -13.80
C VAL A 336 -2.16 16.10 -13.99
N PRO A 337 -2.10 16.90 -12.90
CA PRO A 337 -1.64 18.28 -12.99
C PRO A 337 -0.25 18.40 -13.63
N GLU A 338 -0.01 19.48 -14.34
CA GLU A 338 1.32 19.77 -14.86
C GLU A 338 2.27 20.10 -13.71
N PRO A 339 3.43 19.41 -13.62
CA PRO A 339 4.38 19.72 -12.58
C PRO A 339 5.02 21.08 -12.81
N VAL A 340 5.22 21.82 -11.72
CA VAL A 340 6.17 22.94 -11.71
C VAL A 340 7.59 22.37 -11.86
N THR A 341 8.51 23.17 -12.41
CA THR A 341 9.92 22.80 -12.54
C THR A 341 10.47 22.29 -11.22
N TRP A 342 11.12 21.13 -11.27
CA TRP A 342 11.69 20.54 -10.07
C TRP A 342 12.91 21.34 -9.62
N VAL A 343 12.91 21.74 -8.35
CA VAL A 343 14.02 22.46 -7.72
C VAL A 343 14.37 21.73 -6.42
N LYS A 344 15.67 21.58 -6.18
CA LYS A 344 16.16 21.03 -4.92
C LYS A 344 15.93 22.06 -3.81
N SER A 345 15.11 21.73 -2.82
CA SER A 345 14.99 22.54 -1.61
C SER A 345 16.27 22.41 -0.78
N GLU A 346 16.99 23.50 -0.54
CA GLU A 346 18.26 23.51 0.23
C GLU A 346 18.08 23.23 1.74
N ILE A 347 16.84 23.10 2.23
CA ILE A 347 16.49 23.02 3.66
C ILE A 347 16.73 21.62 4.27
N SER A 348 17.10 20.60 3.48
CA SER A 348 17.11 19.20 3.93
C SER A 348 18.42 18.68 4.56
N SER A 349 19.48 19.47 4.73
CA SER A 349 20.80 18.94 5.12
C SER A 349 21.27 19.19 6.56
N THR A 350 20.43 19.65 7.47
CA THR A 350 20.82 19.86 8.89
C THR A 350 19.91 19.11 9.85
N VAL A 351 19.96 17.79 9.83
CA VAL A 351 19.61 16.99 11.02
C VAL A 351 20.93 16.45 11.57
N SER A 352 21.54 17.23 12.46
CA SER A 352 22.63 16.75 13.30
C SER A 352 22.13 15.58 14.14
N GLU A 353 22.84 14.45 14.10
CA GLU A 353 22.71 13.37 15.06
C GLU A 353 22.85 13.95 16.47
N VAL A 354 21.74 14.08 17.19
CA VAL A 354 21.77 14.33 18.63
C VAL A 354 21.92 12.98 19.28
N ASP A 355 23.17 12.62 19.58
CA ASP A 355 23.48 11.58 20.57
C ASP A 355 22.81 11.97 21.89
N MET A 356 21.89 11.14 22.36
CA MET A 356 21.41 11.22 23.74
C MET A 356 22.24 10.23 24.57
N GLU A 357 23.09 10.76 25.45
CA GLU A 357 23.67 10.03 26.58
C GLU A 357 22.59 9.47 27.52
#